data_AF-T1KZ05-F1
#
_entry.id   AF-T1KZ05-F1
#
_cell.length_a   1.000
_cell.length_b   1.000
_cell.length_c   1.000
_cell.angle_alpha   90.00
_cell.angle_beta   90.00
_cell.angle_gamma   90.00
#
_symmetry.space_group_name_H-M   'P 1'
#
loop_
_entity.id
_entity.type
_entity.pdbx_description
1 polymer ?
#
loop_
_entity_poly.entity_id
_entity_poly.type
_entity_poly.pdbx_seq_one_letter_code
_entity_poly.pdbx_strand_id
1 'polypeptide(L)'
;MCINVSGYLFLLASLITLLISLYHLNIDIKTRNLIMNYLFVFVLCSSLLVSYVQSTSCVEGHCNAVLCRALPESECPAGTKWVQNYGPCGCCPGCIKLLQYGEKCVPLVDATEICDEGLVCRQRNRNARNSRCLFPTNFGYAF
;
A
#
# COMPACT_ATOMS: atom_id res chain seq x y z
N MET A 1 -1.48 3.05 -4.92
CA MET A 1 -0.23 3.43 -5.60
C MET A 1 0.40 2.13 -6.10
N CYS A 2 0.31 1.83 -7.40
CA CYS A 2 0.96 0.65 -7.98
C CYS A 2 2.43 0.98 -8.18
N ILE A 3 3.32 0.29 -7.46
CA ILE A 3 4.76 0.48 -7.65
C ILE A 3 5.14 -0.28 -8.91
N ASN A 4 5.57 0.47 -9.92
CA ASN A 4 5.83 -0.04 -11.25
C ASN A 4 7.07 -0.96 -11.20
N VAL A 5 6.84 -2.27 -11.17
CA VAL A 5 7.87 -3.32 -11.06
C VAL A 5 8.95 -3.17 -12.15
N SER A 6 8.60 -2.61 -13.30
CA SER A 6 9.54 -2.28 -14.38
C SER A 6 10.63 -1.29 -13.97
N GLY A 7 10.33 -0.31 -13.10
CA GLY A 7 11.33 0.67 -12.64
C GLY A 7 12.41 0.03 -11.76
N TYR A 8 12.05 -1.00 -11.00
CA TYR A 8 12.99 -1.70 -10.12
C TYR A 8 13.95 -2.60 -10.90
N LEU A 9 13.47 -3.27 -11.95
CA LEU A 9 14.31 -4.05 -12.87
C LEU A 9 15.39 -3.17 -13.54
N PHE A 10 15.03 -1.95 -13.95
CA PHE A 10 16.00 -0.99 -14.50
C PHE A 10 17.04 -0.52 -13.49
N LEU A 11 16.64 -0.27 -12.24
CA LEU A 11 17.57 0.11 -11.17
C LEU A 11 18.54 -1.03 -10.83
N LEU A 12 18.04 -2.26 -10.73
CA LEU A 12 18.88 -3.45 -10.51
C LEU A 12 19.88 -3.65 -11.65
N ALA A 13 19.43 -3.56 -12.90
CA ALA A 13 20.31 -3.69 -14.06
C ALA A 13 21.42 -2.63 -14.04
N SER A 14 21.08 -1.37 -13.75
CA SER A 14 22.04 -0.27 -13.68
C SER A 14 23.07 -0.47 -12.56
N LEU A 15 22.63 -0.94 -11.39
CA LEU A 15 23.51 -1.30 -10.27
C LEU A 15 24.48 -2.41 -10.68
N ILE A 16 24.00 -3.48 -11.30
CA ILE A 16 24.83 -4.59 -11.76
C ILE A 16 25.89 -4.12 -12.77
N THR A 17 25.55 -3.23 -13.71
CA THR A 17 26.53 -2.68 -14.66
C THR A 17 27.61 -1.85 -13.95
N LEU A 18 27.22 -1.08 -12.93
CA LEU A 18 28.14 -0.29 -12.10
C LEU A 18 29.07 -1.18 -11.29
N LEU A 19 28.57 -2.33 -10.80
CA LEU A 19 29.34 -3.37 -10.13
C LEU A 19 30.42 -3.98 -11.02
N ILE A 20 30.05 -4.36 -12.24
CA ILE A 20 31.00 -4.93 -13.21
C ILE A 20 32.09 -3.90 -13.52
N SER A 21 31.71 -2.64 -13.69
CA SER A 21 32.65 -1.54 -13.96
C SER A 21 33.62 -1.30 -12.80
N LEU A 22 33.15 -1.36 -11.55
CA LEU A 22 33.98 -1.26 -10.35
C LEU A 22 34.89 -2.48 -10.14
N TYR A 23 34.46 -3.67 -10.55
CA TYR A 23 35.28 -4.88 -10.48
C TYR A 23 36.50 -4.83 -11.43
N HIS A 24 36.36 -4.16 -12.58
CA HIS A 24 37.44 -3.98 -13.54
C HIS A 24 38.46 -2.90 -13.13
N LEU A 25 38.16 -2.06 -12.13
CA LEU A 25 39.13 -1.11 -11.58
C LEU A 25 40.14 -1.85 -10.71
N ASN A 26 41.43 -1.58 -10.94
CA ASN A 26 42.55 -2.26 -10.30
C ASN A 26 42.76 -1.74 -8.87
N ILE A 27 41.80 -2.06 -7.99
CA ILE A 27 41.74 -1.62 -6.59
C ILE A 27 42.39 -2.68 -5.68
N ASP A 28 43.02 -2.22 -4.59
CA ASP A 28 43.60 -3.06 -3.55
C ASP A 28 42.62 -4.14 -3.02
N ILE A 29 43.14 -5.34 -2.76
CA ILE A 29 42.38 -6.53 -2.37
C ILE A 29 41.55 -6.30 -1.10
N LYS A 30 42.07 -5.52 -0.13
CA LYS A 30 41.32 -5.22 1.10
C LYS A 30 40.08 -4.37 0.83
N THR A 31 40.23 -3.34 0.00
CA THR A 31 39.14 -2.45 -0.39
C THR A 31 38.10 -3.19 -1.23
N ARG A 32 38.55 -4.12 -2.09
CA ARG A 32 37.65 -4.97 -2.89
C ARG A 32 36.71 -5.80 -2.01
N ASN A 33 37.21 -6.45 -0.96
CA ASN A 33 36.38 -7.28 -0.08
C ASN A 33 35.36 -6.44 0.72
N LEU A 34 35.74 -5.24 1.15
CA LEU A 34 34.85 -4.35 1.90
C LEU A 34 33.72 -3.82 1.00
N ILE A 35 34.05 -3.43 -0.23
CA ILE A 35 33.08 -3.02 -1.25
C ILE A 35 32.12 -4.19 -1.56
N MET A 36 32.64 -5.39 -1.84
CA MET A 36 31.80 -6.56 -2.17
C MET A 36 30.84 -6.92 -1.02
N ASN A 37 31.30 -6.84 0.23
CA ASN A 37 30.43 -7.12 1.39
C ASN A 37 29.33 -6.05 1.55
N TYR A 38 29.68 -4.77 1.42
CA TYR A 38 28.69 -3.69 1.50
C TYR A 38 27.60 -3.83 0.43
N LEU A 39 28.01 -4.16 -0.79
CA LEU A 39 27.09 -4.35 -1.91
C LEU A 39 26.19 -5.57 -1.72
N PHE A 40 26.74 -6.67 -1.20
CA PHE A 40 25.95 -7.86 -0.88
C PHE A 40 24.84 -7.54 0.12
N VAL A 41 25.17 -6.80 1.19
CA VAL A 41 24.19 -6.34 2.18
C VAL A 41 23.16 -5.41 1.56
N PHE A 42 23.59 -4.47 0.69
CA PHE A 42 22.69 -3.56 0.00
C PHE A 42 21.67 -4.29 -0.88
N VAL A 43 22.13 -5.25 -1.69
CA VAL A 43 21.27 -6.06 -2.56
C VAL A 43 20.26 -6.84 -1.72
N LEU A 44 20.70 -7.50 -0.64
CA LEU A 44 19.82 -8.22 0.29
C LEU A 44 18.76 -7.32 0.95
N CYS A 45 19.14 -6.14 1.42
CA CYS A 45 18.18 -5.19 1.99
C CYS A 45 17.16 -4.72 0.94
N SER A 46 17.62 -4.43 -0.28
CA SER A 46 16.75 -3.95 -1.35
C SER A 46 15.73 -5.00 -1.81
N SER A 47 16.11 -6.29 -1.86
CA SER A 47 15.19 -7.37 -2.24
C SER A 47 14.14 -7.61 -1.16
N LEU A 48 14.51 -7.57 0.13
CA LEU A 48 13.57 -7.64 1.24
C LEU A 48 12.55 -6.49 1.21
N LEU A 49 13.00 -5.27 0.91
CA LEU A 49 12.10 -4.12 0.78
C LEU A 49 11.11 -4.29 -0.37
N VAL A 50 11.53 -4.83 -1.51
CA VAL A 50 10.60 -5.07 -2.63
C VAL A 50 9.57 -6.13 -2.30
N SER A 51 9.98 -7.24 -1.68
CA SER A 51 9.03 -8.27 -1.23
C SER A 51 8.01 -7.71 -0.24
N TYR A 52 8.44 -6.82 0.67
CA TYR A 52 7.54 -6.14 1.60
C TYR A 52 6.58 -5.17 0.90
N VAL A 53 7.05 -4.46 -0.11
CA VAL A 53 6.20 -3.55 -0.90
C VAL A 53 5.16 -4.32 -1.72
N GLN A 54 5.53 -5.47 -2.29
CA GLN A 54 4.61 -6.29 -3.07
C GLN A 54 3.48 -6.90 -2.22
N SER A 55 3.71 -7.16 -0.93
CA SER A 55 2.64 -7.65 -0.04
C SER A 55 1.59 -6.60 0.33
N THR A 56 1.88 -5.32 0.09
CA THR A 56 0.97 -4.19 0.40
C THR A 56 0.30 -3.60 -0.83
N SER A 57 0.70 -4.03 -2.03
CA SER A 57 0.16 -3.53 -3.29
C SER A 57 -0.56 -4.63 -4.05
N CYS A 58 -1.78 -4.33 -4.46
CA CYS A 58 -2.61 -5.24 -5.22
C CYS A 58 -2.11 -5.28 -6.66
N VAL A 59 -1.57 -6.42 -7.07
CA VAL A 59 -1.09 -6.65 -8.44
C VAL A 59 -2.29 -6.76 -9.39
N GLU A 60 -2.14 -6.32 -10.64
CA GLU A 60 -3.16 -6.53 -11.68
C GLU A 60 -3.48 -8.03 -11.81
N GLY A 61 -4.77 -8.38 -11.84
CA GLY A 61 -5.22 -9.76 -11.90
C GLY A 61 -5.25 -10.48 -10.54
N HIS A 62 -4.86 -9.84 -9.43
CA HIS A 62 -4.98 -10.43 -8.09
C HIS A 62 -6.42 -10.89 -7.79
N CYS A 63 -7.42 -10.12 -8.23
CA CYS A 63 -8.83 -10.45 -8.03
C CYS A 63 -9.26 -11.77 -8.71
N ASN A 64 -8.55 -12.26 -9.73
CA ASN A 64 -8.89 -13.51 -10.39
C ASN A 64 -8.60 -14.74 -9.52
N ALA A 65 -7.68 -14.62 -8.56
CA ALA A 65 -7.32 -15.69 -7.64
C ALA A 65 -8.12 -15.63 -6.33
N VAL A 66 -8.86 -14.54 -6.08
CA VAL A 66 -9.63 -14.35 -4.86
C VAL A 66 -11.00 -14.99 -5.02
N LEU A 67 -11.31 -15.98 -4.18
CA LEU A 67 -12.65 -16.56 -4.11
C LEU A 67 -13.54 -15.67 -3.23
N CYS A 68 -14.35 -14.82 -3.86
CA CYS A 68 -15.30 -13.99 -3.13
C CYS A 68 -16.49 -14.80 -2.63
N ARG A 69 -16.93 -14.54 -1.39
CA ARG A 69 -18.20 -15.07 -0.91
C ARG A 69 -19.32 -14.33 -1.63
N ALA A 70 -20.17 -15.07 -2.34
CA ALA A 70 -21.38 -14.52 -2.94
C ALA A 70 -22.39 -14.21 -1.82
N LEU A 71 -22.41 -12.96 -1.35
CA LEU A 71 -23.54 -12.41 -0.62
C LEU A 71 -24.42 -11.65 -1.62
N PRO A 72 -25.73 -11.85 -1.65
CA PRO A 72 -26.62 -10.98 -2.40
C PRO A 72 -26.78 -9.63 -1.68
N GLU A 73 -26.98 -8.55 -2.44
CA GLU A 73 -27.20 -7.19 -1.91
C GLU A 73 -28.37 -7.13 -0.91
N SER A 74 -29.39 -7.97 -1.10
CA SER A 74 -30.56 -8.07 -0.22
C SER A 74 -30.27 -8.63 1.17
N GLU A 75 -29.13 -9.30 1.36
CA GLU A 75 -28.72 -9.87 2.65
C GLU A 75 -27.87 -8.91 3.49
N CYS A 76 -27.66 -7.67 3.04
CA CYS A 76 -26.95 -6.70 3.85
C CYS A 76 -27.73 -6.34 5.14
N PRO A 77 -27.11 -6.42 6.32
CA PRO A 77 -27.75 -6.05 7.57
C PRO A 77 -28.13 -4.56 7.58
N ALA A 78 -29.21 -4.21 8.30
CA ALA A 78 -29.67 -2.83 8.41
C ALA A 78 -28.54 -1.90 8.90
N GLY A 79 -28.40 -0.73 8.27
CA GLY A 79 -27.32 0.22 8.57
C GLY A 79 -26.00 -0.05 7.83
N THR A 80 -25.99 -0.99 6.89
CA THR A 80 -24.87 -1.21 5.96
C THR A 80 -25.25 -0.84 4.53
N LYS A 81 -24.25 -0.55 3.71
CA LYS A 81 -24.39 -0.23 2.29
C LYS A 81 -23.61 -1.25 1.47
N TRP A 82 -24.20 -1.64 0.34
CA TRP A 82 -23.53 -2.47 -0.64
C TRP A 82 -22.45 -1.69 -1.39
N VAL A 83 -21.24 -2.24 -1.44
CA VAL A 83 -20.09 -1.67 -2.14
C VAL A 83 -19.45 -2.75 -3.01
N GLN A 84 -19.14 -2.41 -4.26
CA GLN A 84 -18.55 -3.35 -5.21
C GLN A 84 -17.07 -3.63 -4.96
N ASN A 85 -16.35 -2.68 -4.36
CA ASN A 85 -14.90 -2.75 -4.13
C ASN A 85 -14.60 -2.97 -2.64
N TYR A 86 -15.03 -4.10 -2.11
CA TYR A 86 -14.83 -4.54 -0.73
C TYR A 86 -13.81 -5.69 -0.63
N GLY A 87 -13.37 -6.01 0.59
CA GLY A 87 -12.47 -7.12 0.86
C GLY A 87 -11.03 -6.87 0.37
N PRO A 88 -10.20 -7.94 0.33
CA PRO A 88 -8.79 -7.84 -0.02
C PRO A 88 -8.64 -7.16 -1.38
N CYS A 89 -7.87 -6.08 -1.41
CA CYS A 89 -7.61 -5.33 -2.63
C CYS A 89 -8.84 -4.72 -3.33
N GLY A 90 -10.00 -4.66 -2.65
CA GLY A 90 -11.25 -4.21 -3.24
C GLY A 90 -11.77 -5.15 -4.33
N CYS A 91 -11.41 -6.44 -4.28
CA CYS A 91 -11.74 -7.41 -5.32
C CYS A 91 -13.16 -7.99 -5.20
N CYS A 92 -13.78 -7.91 -4.04
CA CYS A 92 -15.05 -8.57 -3.75
C CYS A 92 -16.13 -7.55 -3.44
N PRO A 93 -17.38 -7.77 -3.86
CA PRO A 93 -18.46 -6.96 -3.32
C PRO A 93 -18.78 -7.36 -1.88
N GLY A 94 -19.35 -6.43 -1.11
CA GLY A 94 -19.75 -6.70 0.27
C GLY A 94 -20.57 -5.58 0.90
N CYS A 95 -21.00 -5.82 2.13
CA CYS A 95 -21.75 -4.87 2.93
C CYS A 95 -20.79 -4.15 3.88
N ILE A 96 -20.72 -2.82 3.79
CA ILE A 96 -19.90 -1.98 4.67
C ILE A 96 -20.80 -1.17 5.59
N LYS A 97 -20.39 -1.02 6.85
CA LYS A 97 -21.14 -0.16 7.78
C LYS A 97 -20.86 1.31 7.49
N LEU A 98 -21.92 2.10 7.38
CA LEU A 98 -21.83 3.54 7.20
C LEU A 98 -21.66 4.21 8.57
N LEU A 99 -20.60 4.98 8.70
CA LEU A 99 -20.30 5.77 9.88
C LEU A 99 -20.85 7.20 9.71
N GLN A 100 -21.62 7.65 10.68
CA GLN A 100 -22.21 8.99 10.69
C GLN A 100 -21.20 10.06 11.13
N TYR A 101 -21.60 11.32 10.97
CA TYR A 101 -20.80 12.47 11.39
C TYR A 101 -20.37 12.35 12.87
N GLY A 102 -19.08 12.52 13.13
CA GLY A 102 -18.49 12.48 14.47
C GLY A 102 -18.17 11.08 15.00
N GLU A 103 -18.61 10.02 14.33
CA GLU A 103 -18.25 8.64 14.68
C GLU A 103 -16.77 8.38 14.45
N LYS A 104 -16.22 7.44 15.22
CA LYS A 104 -14.81 7.06 15.12
C LYS A 104 -14.61 6.23 13.86
N CYS A 105 -13.54 6.51 13.13
CA CYS A 105 -13.18 5.79 11.91
C CYS A 105 -11.71 5.37 11.99
N VAL A 106 -11.32 4.38 11.19
CA VAL A 106 -9.95 3.88 11.11
C VAL A 106 -9.46 4.07 9.67
N PRO A 107 -8.41 4.86 9.42
CA PRO A 107 -7.94 5.17 8.06
C PRO A 107 -7.18 4.02 7.38
N LEU A 108 -7.34 2.77 7.83
CA LEU A 108 -6.62 1.62 7.27
C LEU A 108 -7.38 0.97 6.11
N VAL A 109 -6.61 0.32 5.23
CA VAL A 109 -7.01 -0.26 3.95
C VAL A 109 -8.03 -1.40 4.10
N ASP A 110 -8.14 -2.02 5.28
CA ASP A 110 -9.12 -3.07 5.61
C ASP A 110 -10.28 -2.53 6.45
N ALA A 111 -10.77 -1.34 6.13
CA ALA A 111 -11.88 -0.74 6.88
C ALA A 111 -13.19 -1.49 6.58
N THR A 112 -13.69 -2.23 7.57
CA THR A 112 -15.06 -2.78 7.60
C THR A 112 -16.13 -1.71 7.81
N GLU A 113 -15.72 -0.46 8.03
CA GLU A 113 -16.57 0.69 8.30
C GLU A 113 -16.07 1.89 7.49
N ILE A 114 -16.95 2.54 6.71
CA ILE A 114 -16.63 3.73 5.92
C ILE A 114 -17.51 4.88 6.36
N CYS A 115 -17.00 6.11 6.28
CA CYS A 115 -17.82 7.28 6.51
C CYS A 115 -18.93 7.40 5.46
N ASP A 116 -20.08 7.93 5.88
CA ASP A 116 -21.23 8.18 5.01
C ASP A 116 -20.90 9.16 3.87
N GLU A 117 -21.77 9.24 2.87
CA GLU A 117 -21.56 10.05 1.67
C GLU A 117 -21.22 11.51 2.02
N GLY A 118 -20.12 12.01 1.44
CA GLY A 118 -19.62 13.36 1.68
C GLY A 118 -18.87 13.55 3.00
N LEU A 119 -18.62 12.50 3.78
CA LEU A 119 -17.76 12.53 4.96
C LEU A 119 -16.40 11.88 4.66
N VAL A 120 -15.35 12.38 5.31
CA VAL A 120 -13.99 11.85 5.19
C VAL A 120 -13.48 11.47 6.58
N CYS A 121 -12.84 10.31 6.69
CA CYS A 121 -12.17 9.91 7.92
C CYS A 121 -10.95 10.80 8.18
N ARG A 122 -11.07 11.73 9.13
CA ARG A 122 -10.01 12.69 9.42
C ARG A 122 -9.45 12.50 10.81
N GLN A 123 -8.13 12.48 10.87
CA GLN A 123 -7.39 12.41 12.12
C GLN A 123 -7.41 13.78 12.81
N ARG A 124 -8.06 13.91 13.98
CA ARG A 124 -8.19 15.19 14.69
C ARG A 124 -6.91 15.60 15.43
N ASN A 125 -6.02 14.64 15.72
CA ASN A 125 -4.81 14.86 16.53
C ASN A 125 -3.67 13.94 16.10
N ARG A 126 -2.42 14.20 16.51
CA ARG A 126 -1.26 13.32 16.20
C ARG A 126 -1.42 11.85 16.65
N ASN A 127 -2.43 11.56 17.48
CA ASN A 127 -2.84 10.19 17.81
C ASN A 127 -3.77 9.60 16.74
N ALA A 128 -3.31 8.57 16.04
CA ALA A 128 -4.07 7.82 15.02
C ALA A 128 -5.37 7.20 15.55
N ARG A 129 -5.50 7.05 16.89
CA ARG A 129 -6.67 6.48 17.56
C ARG A 129 -7.87 7.43 17.68
N ASN A 130 -7.75 8.69 17.26
CA ASN A 130 -8.81 9.69 17.39
C ASN A 130 -9.20 10.28 16.03
N SER A 131 -9.35 9.41 15.04
CA SER A 131 -9.88 9.76 13.72
C SER A 131 -11.40 9.66 13.74
N ARG A 132 -12.07 10.61 13.08
CA ARG A 132 -13.53 10.70 13.03
C ARG A 132 -14.04 11.07 11.64
N CYS A 133 -15.26 10.66 11.32
CA CYS A 133 -15.95 11.08 10.11
C CYS A 133 -16.37 12.54 10.22
N LEU A 134 -15.82 13.38 9.37
CA LEU A 134 -16.09 14.83 9.36
C LEU A 134 -16.36 15.26 7.92
N PHE A 135 -17.10 16.36 7.75
CA PHE A 135 -17.20 16.98 6.44
C PHE A 135 -15.81 17.39 5.95
N PRO A 136 -15.52 17.25 4.64
CA PRO A 136 -14.35 17.83 4.03
C PRO A 136 -14.47 19.34 4.22
N THR A 137 -13.85 19.86 5.28
CA THR A 137 -13.72 21.30 5.42
C THR A 137 -12.81 21.73 4.28
N ASN A 138 -13.35 22.49 3.33
CA ASN A 138 -12.58 23.22 2.34
C ASN A 138 -11.60 24.16 3.06
N PHE A 139 -10.45 23.64 3.48
CA PHE A 139 -9.35 24.45 3.98
C PHE A 139 -8.21 24.32 2.99
N GLY A 140 -8.23 25.26 2.05
CA GLY A 140 -7.03 25.88 1.50
C GLY A 140 -6.09 24.96 0.74
N TYR A 141 -6.43 24.68 -0.51
CA TYR A 141 -5.41 24.85 -1.55
C TYR A 141 -5.17 26.36 -1.66
N ALA A 142 -4.34 26.89 -0.75
CA ALA A 142 -3.63 28.13 -1.05
C ALA A 142 -2.57 27.72 -2.07
N PHE A 143 -2.90 27.92 -3.35
CA PHE A 143 -1.91 28.03 -4.42
C PHE A 143 -1.01 29.23 -4.15
#